data_AF-A0A964U5K8-F1
#
_entry.id   AF-A0A964U5K8-F1
#
_cell.length_a   1.000
_cell.length_b   1.000
_cell.length_c   1.000
_cell.angle_alpha   90.00
_cell.angle_beta   90.00
_cell.angle_gamma   90.00
#
_symmetry.space_group_name_H-M   'P 1'
#
loop_
_entity.id
_entity.type
_entity.pdbx_description
1 polymer ?
#
loop_
_entity_poly.entity_id
_entity_poly.type
_entity_poly.pdbx_seq_one_letter_code
_entity_poly.pdbx_strand_id
1 'polypeptide(L)'
;MFELRGEPCLAKETVTPDRKNVCVSRSFNNTITSIAPLREAVVTFASQAGVKLRRQDLAARSLVVFIQTDCHAPPHVEQYGNSAGLRFTVVSL
;
A
#
# COMPACT_ATOMS: atom_id res chain seq x y z
N MET A 1 12.38 2.00 -30.50
CA MET A 1 12.72 1.60 -29.12
C MET A 1 14.19 1.89 -28.90
N PHE A 2 14.51 3.06 -28.35
CA PHE A 2 15.88 3.58 -28.25
C PHE A 2 16.64 2.99 -27.05
N GLU A 3 15.92 2.58 -26.00
CA GLU A 3 16.49 1.98 -24.78
C GLU A 3 17.19 0.64 -25.07
N LEU A 4 16.58 -0.21 -25.90
CA LEU A 4 17.19 -1.47 -26.36
C LEU A 4 18.40 -1.28 -27.28
N ARG A 5 18.64 -0.03 -27.73
CA ARG A 5 19.82 0.35 -28.52
C ARG A 5 20.90 1.02 -27.66
N GLY A 6 20.73 1.04 -26.33
CA GLY A 6 21.67 1.68 -25.41
C GLY A 6 21.52 3.21 -25.32
N GLU A 7 20.50 3.78 -25.97
CA GLU A 7 20.23 5.21 -25.92
C GLU A 7 19.35 5.54 -24.71
N PRO A 8 19.79 6.45 -23.80
CA PRO A 8 19.03 6.81 -22.62
C PRO A 8 17.67 7.41 -23.00
N CYS A 9 16.58 6.71 -22.67
CA CYS A 9 15.21 7.15 -23.01
C CYS A 9 14.58 8.06 -21.96
N LEU A 10 15.18 8.15 -20.77
CA LEU A 10 14.72 8.98 -19.66
C LEU A 10 15.91 9.76 -19.10
N ALA A 11 15.74 11.07 -18.95
CA ALA A 11 16.71 11.90 -18.25
C ALA A 11 16.75 11.49 -16.77
N LYS A 12 17.94 11.44 -16.16
CA LYS A 12 18.08 11.17 -14.72
C LYS A 12 17.38 12.29 -13.93
N GLU A 13 16.38 11.91 -13.14
CA GLU A 13 15.72 12.80 -12.18
C GLU A 13 16.75 13.25 -11.13
N THR A 14 16.97 14.56 -11.03
CA THR A 14 17.95 15.18 -10.10
C THR A 14 17.36 15.49 -8.73
N VAL A 15 16.03 15.53 -8.63
CA VAL A 15 15.27 15.76 -7.40
C VAL A 15 14.20 14.68 -7.30
N THR A 16 14.14 14.00 -6.16
CA THR A 16 13.07 13.01 -5.91
C THR A 16 11.77 13.76 -5.60
N PRO A 17 10.69 13.57 -6.39
CA PRO A 17 9.42 14.22 -6.11
C PRO A 17 8.82 13.73 -4.79
N ASP A 18 7.95 14.54 -4.20
CA ASP A 18 7.20 14.15 -3.01
C ASP A 18 6.41 12.86 -3.24
N ARG A 19 6.34 12.02 -2.21
CA ARG A 19 5.63 10.75 -2.31
C ARG A 19 4.15 11.01 -2.49
N LYS A 20 3.62 10.56 -3.63
CA LYS A 20 2.18 10.63 -3.92
C LYS A 20 1.35 9.67 -3.08
N ASN A 21 1.96 8.60 -2.56
CA ASN A 21 1.30 7.56 -1.76
C ASN A 21 2.24 6.97 -0.70
N VAL A 22 1.67 6.48 0.41
CA VAL A 22 2.37 5.68 1.42
C VAL A 22 1.64 4.35 1.60
N CYS A 23 2.35 3.24 1.45
CA CYS A 23 1.81 1.90 1.65
C CYS A 23 2.55 1.17 2.80
N VAL A 24 1.77 0.41 3.58
CA VAL A 24 2.25 -0.57 4.54
C VAL A 24 1.46 -1.85 4.28
N SER A 25 2.12 -2.84 3.71
CA SER A 25 1.56 -4.16 3.46
C SER A 25 2.58 -5.23 3.84
N ARG A 26 2.09 -6.38 4.32
CA ARG A 26 2.89 -7.57 4.60
C ARG A 26 2.03 -8.81 4.37
N SER A 27 2.65 -9.88 3.88
CA SER A 27 2.05 -11.21 3.90
C SER A 27 2.12 -11.80 5.30
N PHE A 28 1.19 -12.71 5.62
CA PHE A 28 1.15 -13.42 6.89
C PHE A 28 1.72 -14.82 6.74
N ASN A 29 2.30 -15.37 7.80
CA ASN A 29 2.84 -16.74 7.80
C ASN A 29 1.77 -17.81 7.55
N ASN A 30 0.54 -17.56 8.01
CA ASN A 30 -0.60 -18.44 7.84
C ASN A 30 -1.81 -17.62 7.36
N THR A 31 -2.73 -18.26 6.64
CA THR A 31 -4.00 -17.63 6.24
C THR A 31 -4.79 -17.21 7.46
N ILE A 32 -5.18 -15.93 7.51
CA ILE A 32 -6.05 -15.41 8.55
C ILE A 32 -7.49 -15.77 8.23
N THR A 33 -8.15 -16.52 9.12
CA THR A 33 -9.53 -16.98 8.96
C THR A 33 -10.51 -16.37 9.97
N SER A 34 -10.04 -15.51 10.87
CA SER A 34 -10.87 -14.85 11.88
C SER A 34 -10.69 -13.34 11.89
N ILE A 35 -11.74 -12.64 12.31
CA ILE A 35 -11.81 -11.17 12.24
C ILE A 35 -10.88 -10.47 13.25
N ALA A 36 -10.63 -11.07 14.40
CA ALA A 36 -9.82 -10.49 15.47
C ALA A 36 -8.37 -10.20 15.04
N PRO A 37 -7.57 -11.18 14.57
CA PRO A 37 -6.21 -10.91 14.07
C PRO A 37 -6.19 -10.01 12.84
N LEU A 38 -7.22 -10.09 11.98
CA LEU A 38 -7.32 -9.19 10.84
C LEU A 38 -7.47 -7.73 11.28
N ARG A 39 -8.33 -7.47 12.27
CA ARG A 39 -8.54 -6.13 12.85
C ARG A 39 -7.24 -5.59 13.45
N GLU A 40 -6.51 -6.41 14.21
CA GLU A 40 -5.23 -6.02 14.80
C GLU A 40 -4.21 -5.64 13.72
N ALA A 41 -4.11 -6.43 12.65
CA ALA A 41 -3.21 -6.14 11.54
C ALA A 41 -3.58 -4.82 10.84
N VAL A 42 -4.87 -4.58 10.58
CA VAL A 42 -5.35 -3.33 9.98
C VAL A 42 -4.99 -2.11 10.84
N VAL A 43 -5.23 -2.17 12.15
CA VAL A 43 -4.89 -1.08 13.08
C VAL A 43 -3.38 -0.82 13.09
N THR A 44 -2.59 -1.90 13.11
CA THR A 44 -1.13 -1.82 13.12
C THR A 44 -0.60 -1.18 11.84
N PHE A 45 -1.05 -1.63 10.67
CA PHE A 45 -0.60 -1.12 9.38
C PHE A 45 -1.04 0.33 9.15
N ALA A 46 -2.28 0.68 9.51
CA ALA A 46 -2.76 2.06 9.45
C ALA A 46 -1.94 3.00 10.35
N SER A 47 -1.62 2.56 11.57
CA SER A 47 -0.78 3.32 12.51
C SER A 47 0.63 3.54 11.95
N GLN A 48 1.24 2.49 11.39
CA GLN A 48 2.55 2.58 10.74
C GLN A 48 2.55 3.50 9.51
N ALA A 49 1.48 3.46 8.70
CA ALA A 49 1.33 4.38 7.57
C ALA A 49 1.27 5.84 8.06
N GLY A 50 0.54 6.10 9.14
CA GLY A 50 0.50 7.42 9.80
C GLY A 50 1.87 7.88 10.31
N VAL A 51 2.67 6.98 10.91
CA VAL A 51 4.05 7.29 11.31
C VAL A 51 4.90 7.68 10.10
N LYS A 52 4.79 6.95 8.98
CA LYS A 52 5.53 7.25 7.74
C LYS A 52 5.13 8.61 7.14
N LEU A 53 3.84 8.95 7.16
CA LEU A 53 3.34 10.25 6.70
C LEU A 53 3.91 11.40 7.54
N ARG A 54 3.81 11.31 8.88
CA ARG A 54 4.33 12.34 9.80
C ARG A 54 5.84 12.55 9.67
N ARG A 55 6.61 11.47 9.45
CA ARG A 55 8.07 11.56 9.24
C ARG A 55 8.45 12.33 7.97
N GLN A 56 7.52 12.49 7.03
CA GLN A 56 7.75 13.19 5.77
C GLN A 56 6.98 14.51 5.70
N ASP A 57 6.36 14.94 6.82
CA ASP A 57 5.50 16.12 6.87
C ASP A 57 4.37 16.12 5.81
N LEU A 58 3.82 14.94 5.54
CA LEU A 58 2.75 14.73 4.56
C LEU A 58 1.40 14.48 5.23
N ALA A 59 0.33 14.89 4.54
CA ALA A 59 -1.05 14.53 4.85
C ALA A 59 -1.67 13.65 3.75
N ALA A 60 -2.56 12.74 4.14
CA ALA A 60 -3.27 11.88 3.18
C ALA A 60 -4.73 12.32 3.04
N ARG A 61 -5.22 12.40 1.79
CA ARG A 61 -6.63 12.70 1.49
C ARG A 61 -7.52 11.45 1.60
N SER A 62 -6.96 10.27 1.46
CA SER A 62 -7.71 9.01 1.57
C SER A 62 -6.84 7.90 2.14
N LEU A 63 -7.49 6.94 2.79
CA LEU A 63 -6.91 5.70 3.27
C LEU A 63 -7.65 4.53 2.63
N VAL A 64 -6.91 3.54 2.13
CA VAL A 64 -7.46 2.32 1.55
C VAL A 64 -6.84 1.13 2.27
N VAL A 65 -7.68 0.20 2.70
CA VAL A 65 -7.29 -1.11 3.22
C VAL A 65 -7.67 -2.14 2.17
N PHE A 66 -6.75 -3.02 1.82
CA PHE A 66 -7.02 -4.13 0.91
C PHE A 66 -6.59 -5.44 1.57
N ILE A 67 -7.29 -6.51 1.22
CA ILE A 67 -7.01 -7.87 1.67
C ILE A 67 -7.06 -8.79 0.45
N GLN A 68 -6.11 -9.71 0.38
CA GLN A 68 -6.00 -10.71 -0.69
C GLN A 68 -5.51 -12.02 -0.08
N THR A 69 -6.05 -13.14 -0.55
CA THR A 69 -5.49 -14.47 -0.29
C THR A 69 -4.22 -14.68 -1.09
N ASP A 70 -3.46 -15.71 -0.73
CA ASP A 70 -2.24 -16.08 -1.44
C ASP A 70 -2.54 -16.40 -2.93
N CYS A 71 -1.94 -15.62 -3.83
CA CYS A 71 -2.08 -15.81 -5.27
C CYS A 71 -1.29 -17.03 -5.79
N HIS A 72 -0.39 -17.57 -4.97
CA HIS A 72 0.39 -18.78 -5.25
C HIS A 72 -0.16 -20.02 -4.54
N ALA A 73 -1.35 -19.93 -3.95
CA ALA A 73 -2.01 -21.08 -3.35
C ALA A 73 -2.21 -22.22 -4.39
N PRO A 74 -2.23 -23.49 -3.95
CA PRO A 74 -2.46 -24.62 -4.83
C PRO A 74 -3.73 -24.48 -5.68
N PRO A 75 -3.79 -25.16 -6.83
CA PRO A 75 -5.02 -25.24 -7.63
C PRO A 75 -6.21 -25.67 -6.73
N HIS A 76 -7.38 -25.09 -6.99
CA HIS A 76 -8.64 -25.35 -6.26
C HIS A 76 -8.76 -24.75 -4.86
N VAL A 77 -7.80 -23.92 -4.40
CA VAL A 77 -8.02 -23.06 -3.23
C VAL A 77 -8.81 -21.82 -3.66
N GLU A 78 -9.91 -21.52 -2.97
CA GLU A 78 -10.70 -20.32 -3.23
C GLU A 78 -9.86 -19.06 -2.99
N GLN A 79 -9.85 -18.18 -3.99
CA GLN A 79 -9.19 -16.89 -3.90
C GLN A 79 -10.19 -15.83 -3.47
N TYR A 80 -9.75 -14.94 -2.57
CA TYR A 80 -10.52 -13.81 -2.13
C TYR A 80 -9.69 -12.53 -2.22
N GLY A 81 -10.31 -11.47 -2.71
CA GLY A 81 -9.72 -10.14 -2.78
C GLY A 81 -10.79 -9.08 -2.56
N ASN A 82 -10.56 -8.15 -1.65
CA ASN A 82 -11.45 -7.01 -1.42
C ASN A 82 -10.69 -5.80 -0.89
N SER A 83 -11.30 -4.62 -1.00
CA SER A 83 -10.78 -3.39 -0.44
C SER A 83 -11.88 -2.49 0.09
N ALA A 84 -11.54 -1.68 1.09
CA ALA A 84 -12.40 -0.64 1.64
C ALA A 84 -11.59 0.64 1.77
N GLY A 85 -12.22 1.77 1.47
CA GLY A 85 -11.57 3.08 1.49
C GLY A 85 -12.36 4.11 2.29
N LEU A 86 -11.63 5.02 2.92
CA LEU A 86 -12.15 6.22 3.54
C LEU A 86 -11.49 7.45 2.91
N ARG A 87 -12.27 8.50 2.67
CA ARG A 87 -11.75 9.81 2.28
C ARG A 87 -11.82 10.74 3.48
N PHE A 88 -10.71 11.40 3.78
CA PHE A 88 -10.67 12.42 4.82
C PHE A 88 -11.08 13.77 4.23
N THR A 89 -11.88 14.51 4.99
CA THR A 89 -12.04 15.94 4.76
C THR A 89 -10.83 16.62 5.36
N VAL A 90 -9.85 16.95 4.51
CA VAL A 90 -8.70 17.76 4.94
C VAL A 90 -9.18 19.21 4.94
N VAL A 91 -9.34 19.80 6.12
CA VAL A 91 -9.54 21.24 6.26
C VAL A 91 -8.15 21.86 6.22
N SER A 92 -7.82 22.53 5.11
CA SER A 92 -6.62 23.35 5.06
C SER A 92 -6.79 24.51 6.05
N LEU A 93 -5.84 24.66 6.99
CA LEU A 93 -5.70 25.87 7.82
C LEU A 93 -5.25 27.05 6.97
#